data_AF-A0A965Y4J7-F1
#
_entry.id   AF-A0A965Y4J7-F1
#
_cell.length_a   1.000
_cell.length_b   1.000
_cell.length_c   1.000
_cell.angle_alpha   90.00
_cell.angle_beta   90.00
_cell.angle_gamma   90.00
#
_symmetry.space_group_name_H-M   'P 1'
#
loop_
_entity.id
_entity.type
_entity.pdbx_description
1 polymer ?
#
loop_
_entity_poly.entity_id
_entity_poly.type
_entity_poly.pdbx_seq_one_letter_code
_entity_poly.pdbx_strand_id
1 'polypeptide(L)'
;MKKKLFSAVLFFLVFACFAAGSPLSGDDGAFNAESFAGPKVKDLYLVIIRDPDAQLLALNRGRVDILGDLHRPVDVDALAKNPEVDLSLASGFHGFFLGFNVRTFPWNSLELRRSAWQALPRERMVRDLFAGYAEPLSTFLPPVSPYFEPDVTAYPHDPEAAKKRLADAGWTWGPDGILVSPEGKKIPPQKILSPTASSAPTTAEIAVRMAEALSSIGIPVEAEPMDFSTMISRLDERDFQMYVLAWQMTRDPDSLYAFYSSKMDIRGGYNMPGISDPKLDEVLDRLRFAPDEPSARKAASEAQKLLSDLVPVVPVYSRYTISAVSKQWKGTLVTERVTADNTWSLLAMEPASGPMRPLYLVQADEPRSLNPFTSSSAYDWQILGLIYDSLIAVHPYTLETIPWLAREWDIRTEKGPDGPRTVLTFRLREGVTWHDGKPLTARDAAFTYEILKKNSVPRYFDNVNNIESIETPDDSTLVVTMKNVSFWHLHRV
;
A
#
# COMPACT_ATOMS: atom_id res chain seq x y z
N MET A 1 25.77 1.29 -20.31
CA MET A 1 26.09 -0.15 -20.22
C MET A 1 26.34 -0.68 -18.79
N LYS A 2 26.89 0.09 -17.84
CA LYS A 2 27.15 -0.41 -16.45
C LYS A 2 25.91 -0.55 -15.53
N LYS A 3 24.81 0.17 -15.79
CA LYS A 3 23.55 0.06 -15.00
C LYS A 3 22.79 -1.27 -15.19
N LYS A 4 22.82 -1.87 -16.39
CA LYS A 4 22.13 -3.14 -16.67
C LYS A 4 22.87 -4.37 -16.11
N LEU A 5 24.20 -4.30 -16.00
CA LEU A 5 25.01 -5.40 -15.49
C LEU A 5 24.92 -5.54 -13.96
N PHE A 6 24.72 -4.43 -13.23
CA PHE A 6 24.62 -4.43 -11.77
C PHE A 6 23.25 -4.90 -11.26
N SER A 7 22.18 -4.58 -11.98
CA SER A 7 20.83 -5.12 -11.73
C SER A 7 20.81 -6.64 -11.95
N ALA A 8 21.45 -7.15 -13.01
CA ALA A 8 21.53 -8.59 -13.27
C ALA A 8 22.35 -9.37 -12.21
N VAL A 9 23.42 -8.79 -11.67
CA VAL A 9 24.27 -9.43 -10.64
C VAL A 9 23.59 -9.45 -9.27
N LEU A 10 22.79 -8.44 -8.92
CA LEU A 10 21.98 -8.44 -7.69
C LEU A 10 20.76 -9.37 -7.83
N PHE A 11 20.14 -9.43 -9.01
CA PHE A 11 19.11 -10.43 -9.34
C PHE A 11 19.68 -11.86 -9.19
N PHE A 12 20.94 -12.07 -9.60
CA PHE A 12 21.61 -13.36 -9.48
C PHE A 12 22.00 -13.73 -8.03
N LEU A 13 22.42 -12.76 -7.21
CA LEU A 13 22.80 -13.02 -5.80
C LEU A 13 21.59 -13.30 -4.92
N VAL A 14 20.44 -12.65 -5.18
CA VAL A 14 19.18 -12.99 -4.54
C VAL A 14 18.70 -14.36 -5.00
N PHE A 15 18.87 -14.76 -6.26
CA PHE A 15 18.48 -16.10 -6.73
C PHE A 15 19.45 -17.24 -6.32
N ALA A 16 20.74 -16.94 -6.17
CA ALA A 16 21.76 -17.97 -5.90
C ALA A 16 21.63 -18.60 -4.51
N CYS A 17 20.99 -17.94 -3.55
CA CYS A 17 20.63 -18.54 -2.26
C CYS A 17 19.37 -19.44 -2.32
N PHE A 18 18.64 -19.48 -3.44
CA PHE A 18 17.39 -20.23 -3.60
C PHE A 18 17.49 -21.44 -4.54
N ALA A 19 18.71 -21.85 -4.91
CA ALA A 19 18.91 -23.01 -5.77
C ALA A 19 18.86 -24.33 -4.99
N ALA A 20 17.69 -24.71 -4.47
CA ALA A 20 17.36 -26.09 -4.09
C ALA A 20 15.85 -26.29 -3.88
N GLY A 21 15.06 -26.01 -4.91
CA GLY A 21 13.63 -26.29 -4.94
C GLY A 21 13.02 -25.53 -6.09
N SER A 22 12.72 -26.21 -7.20
CA SER A 22 12.16 -25.58 -8.39
C SER A 22 10.97 -24.69 -8.01
N PRO A 23 11.06 -23.36 -8.13
CA PRO A 23 9.86 -22.55 -8.08
C PRO A 23 9.05 -22.97 -9.31
N LEU A 24 7.79 -23.33 -9.12
CA LEU A 24 6.83 -23.27 -10.21
C LEU A 24 6.78 -21.79 -10.62
N SER A 25 7.68 -21.38 -11.52
CA SER A 25 7.47 -20.25 -12.42
C SER A 25 6.32 -20.66 -13.35
N GLY A 26 5.13 -20.72 -12.76
CA GLY A 26 3.91 -21.16 -13.40
C GLY A 26 3.47 -20.11 -14.38
N ASP A 27 3.36 -20.53 -15.63
CA ASP A 27 2.71 -19.86 -16.74
C ASP A 27 1.43 -19.13 -16.27
N ASP A 28 1.30 -17.83 -16.57
CA ASP A 28 0.14 -17.00 -16.18
C ASP A 28 -1.22 -17.60 -16.62
N GLY A 29 -1.20 -18.50 -17.61
CA GLY A 29 -2.38 -19.22 -18.13
C GLY A 29 -2.78 -20.50 -17.39
N ALA A 30 -2.03 -20.97 -16.38
CA ALA A 30 -2.26 -22.25 -15.70
C ALA A 30 -2.94 -22.12 -14.31
N PHE A 31 -3.08 -20.91 -13.76
CA PHE A 31 -3.74 -20.72 -12.48
C PHE A 31 -5.25 -20.91 -12.61
N ASN A 32 -5.80 -21.82 -11.81
CA ASN A 32 -7.24 -22.05 -11.71
C ASN A 32 -7.67 -21.95 -10.25
N ALA A 33 -8.41 -20.89 -9.92
CA ALA A 33 -8.96 -20.68 -8.57
C ALA A 33 -9.81 -21.87 -8.08
N GLU A 34 -10.56 -22.52 -8.99
CA GLU A 34 -11.41 -23.68 -8.65
C GLU A 34 -10.60 -24.92 -8.23
N SER A 35 -9.30 -24.97 -8.54
CA SER A 35 -8.43 -26.07 -8.09
C SER A 35 -8.14 -26.03 -6.59
N PHE A 36 -8.42 -24.90 -5.92
CA PHE A 36 -8.32 -24.75 -4.48
C PHE A 36 -9.65 -25.17 -3.83
N ALA A 37 -9.85 -26.49 -3.69
CA ALA A 37 -11.10 -27.10 -3.21
C ALA A 37 -11.42 -26.90 -1.70
N GLY A 38 -10.92 -25.82 -1.09
CA GLY A 38 -11.09 -25.49 0.33
C GLY A 38 -9.86 -25.77 1.18
N PRO A 39 -9.82 -25.27 2.43
CA PRO A 39 -8.66 -25.46 3.31
C PRO A 39 -8.45 -26.94 3.59
N LYS A 40 -7.25 -27.45 3.29
CA LYS A 40 -6.88 -28.83 3.63
C LYS A 40 -6.65 -29.03 5.13
N VAL A 41 -6.24 -27.98 5.83
CA VAL A 41 -6.08 -27.98 7.28
C VAL A 41 -7.43 -27.83 7.97
N LYS A 42 -7.58 -28.54 9.10
CA LYS A 42 -8.78 -28.41 9.94
C LYS A 42 -8.77 -27.14 10.78
N ASP A 43 -7.61 -26.80 11.35
CA ASP A 43 -7.46 -25.68 12.29
C ASP A 43 -6.29 -24.79 11.86
N LEU A 44 -6.55 -23.47 11.78
CA LEU A 44 -5.55 -22.43 11.62
C LEU A 44 -5.51 -21.61 12.91
N TYR A 45 -4.35 -21.57 13.57
CA TYR A 45 -4.11 -20.75 14.76
C TYR A 45 -3.32 -19.51 14.38
N LEU A 46 -3.91 -18.34 14.64
CA LEU A 46 -3.22 -17.05 14.55
C LEU A 46 -2.59 -16.74 15.92
N VAL A 47 -1.27 -16.87 16.03
CA VAL A 47 -0.53 -16.81 17.30
C VAL A 47 0.05 -15.42 17.49
N ILE A 48 -0.43 -14.70 18.49
CA ILE A 48 0.04 -13.35 18.80
C ILE A 48 1.42 -13.41 19.46
N ILE A 49 2.43 -12.88 18.77
CA ILE A 49 3.80 -12.72 19.29
C ILE A 49 4.28 -11.34 18.86
N ARG A 50 4.33 -10.37 19.79
CA ARG A 50 4.69 -8.97 19.47
C ARG A 50 6.19 -8.76 19.26
N ASP A 51 7.01 -9.45 20.05
CA ASP A 51 8.46 -9.28 20.02
C ASP A 51 9.09 -10.03 18.83
N PRO A 52 9.78 -9.34 17.91
CA PRO A 52 10.34 -9.98 16.71
C PRO A 52 11.39 -11.07 17.00
N ASP A 53 12.18 -10.94 18.07
CA ASP A 53 13.16 -11.98 18.45
C ASP A 53 12.43 -13.25 18.94
N ALA A 54 11.33 -13.08 19.68
CA ALA A 54 10.46 -14.17 20.09
C ALA A 54 9.74 -14.83 18.91
N GLN A 55 9.32 -14.07 17.88
CA GLN A 55 8.75 -14.61 16.65
C GLN A 55 9.74 -15.53 15.93
N LEU A 56 10.97 -15.05 15.73
CA LEU A 56 12.05 -15.81 15.11
C LEU A 56 12.37 -17.09 15.89
N LEU A 57 12.45 -16.99 17.21
CA LEU A 57 12.67 -18.15 18.09
C LEU A 57 11.53 -19.16 18.02
N ALA A 58 10.29 -18.71 17.93
CA ALA A 58 9.13 -19.58 17.80
C ALA A 58 9.16 -20.39 16.50
N LEU A 59 9.49 -19.74 15.37
CA LEU A 59 9.62 -20.40 14.07
C LEU A 59 10.78 -21.42 14.09
N ASN A 60 11.95 -21.02 14.58
CA ASN A 60 13.12 -21.91 14.67
C ASN A 60 12.89 -23.13 15.58
N ARG A 61 12.00 -23.03 16.57
CA ARG A 61 11.61 -24.14 17.45
C ARG A 61 10.42 -24.95 16.92
N GLY A 62 9.90 -24.63 15.73
CA GLY A 62 8.72 -25.28 15.15
C GLY A 62 7.45 -25.06 15.96
N ARG A 63 7.36 -23.99 16.75
CA ARG A 63 6.14 -23.60 17.50
C ARG A 63 5.15 -22.84 16.64
N VAL A 64 5.64 -22.21 15.58
CA VAL A 64 4.85 -21.57 14.52
C VAL A 64 5.38 -22.04 13.18
N ASP A 65 4.53 -21.98 12.15
CA ASP A 65 4.83 -22.48 10.81
C ASP A 65 5.06 -21.37 9.81
N ILE A 66 4.39 -20.23 10.00
CA ILE A 66 4.45 -19.10 9.08
C ILE A 66 4.75 -17.83 9.85
N LEU A 67 5.73 -17.09 9.37
CA LEU A 67 6.07 -15.75 9.82
C LEU A 67 6.00 -14.78 8.64
N GLY A 68 4.96 -13.95 8.62
CA GLY A 68 4.73 -12.93 7.59
C GLY A 68 5.35 -11.57 7.91
N ASP A 69 5.36 -10.69 6.91
CA ASP A 69 5.78 -9.28 6.98
C ASP A 69 7.15 -9.03 7.67
N LEU A 70 8.15 -9.86 7.36
CA LEU A 70 9.52 -9.71 7.85
C LEU A 70 10.14 -8.40 7.32
N HIS A 71 10.58 -7.53 8.24
CA HIS A 71 11.09 -6.19 7.91
C HIS A 71 12.51 -5.90 8.40
N ARG A 72 13.06 -6.70 9.33
CA ARG A 72 14.43 -6.51 9.84
C ARG A 72 15.40 -7.30 8.96
N PRO A 73 16.37 -6.66 8.28
CA PRO A 73 17.34 -7.38 7.44
C PRO A 73 18.08 -8.50 8.17
N VAL A 74 18.40 -8.30 9.46
CA VAL A 74 19.07 -9.32 10.29
C VAL A 74 18.24 -10.61 10.44
N ASP A 75 16.91 -10.50 10.52
CA ASP A 75 16.03 -11.68 10.63
C ASP A 75 15.94 -12.42 9.32
N VAL A 76 15.83 -11.68 8.21
CA VAL A 76 15.80 -12.26 6.87
C VAL A 76 17.10 -13.00 6.61
N ASP A 77 18.26 -12.40 6.90
CA ASP A 77 19.57 -13.02 6.74
C ASP A 77 19.77 -14.25 7.64
N ALA A 78 19.17 -14.26 8.84
CA ALA A 78 19.20 -15.41 9.74
C ALA A 78 18.33 -16.56 9.20
N LEU A 79 17.12 -16.27 8.74
CA LEU A 79 16.20 -17.26 8.18
C LEU A 79 16.66 -17.79 6.82
N ALA A 80 17.33 -16.97 6.01
CA ALA A 80 17.90 -17.40 4.74
C ALA A 80 18.97 -18.50 4.90
N LYS A 81 19.58 -18.58 6.09
CA LYS A 81 20.56 -19.61 6.46
C LYS A 81 19.92 -20.83 7.13
N ASN A 82 18.63 -20.78 7.46
CA ASN A 82 17.93 -21.87 8.12
C ASN A 82 17.48 -22.90 7.06
N PRO A 83 18.00 -24.14 7.06
CA PRO A 83 17.66 -25.14 6.05
C PRO A 83 16.22 -25.63 6.16
N GLU A 84 15.52 -25.41 7.27
CA GLU A 84 14.15 -25.88 7.57
C GLU A 84 13.06 -24.88 7.17
N VAL A 85 13.43 -23.74 6.60
CA VAL A 85 12.50 -22.66 6.25
C VAL A 85 12.66 -22.30 4.77
N ASP A 86 11.54 -22.04 4.12
CA ASP A 86 11.46 -21.40 2.81
C ASP A 86 11.11 -19.93 2.98
N LEU A 87 11.96 -19.06 2.44
CA LEU A 87 11.66 -17.64 2.34
C LEU A 87 10.95 -17.34 1.02
N SER A 88 9.99 -16.43 1.06
CA SER A 88 9.35 -15.87 -0.13
C SER A 88 9.45 -14.36 -0.10
N LEU A 89 9.70 -13.76 -1.27
CA LEU A 89 9.88 -12.34 -1.48
C LEU A 89 8.93 -11.90 -2.59
N ALA A 90 8.15 -10.85 -2.35
CA ALA A 90 7.30 -10.24 -3.36
C ALA A 90 7.39 -8.73 -3.32
N SER A 91 7.17 -8.08 -4.45
CA SER A 91 7.07 -6.62 -4.51
C SER A 91 5.83 -6.15 -3.75
N GLY A 92 6.02 -5.25 -2.77
CA GLY A 92 4.96 -4.81 -1.88
C GLY A 92 4.21 -3.59 -2.41
N PHE A 93 2.91 -3.51 -2.09
CA PHE A 93 2.13 -2.29 -2.28
C PHE A 93 2.39 -1.27 -1.18
N HIS A 94 3.65 -0.87 -1.01
CA HIS A 94 4.09 0.02 0.05
C HIS A 94 4.71 1.29 -0.50
N GLY A 95 4.45 2.44 0.13
CA GLY A 95 5.15 3.69 -0.17
C GLY A 95 5.51 4.45 1.09
N PHE A 96 6.78 4.82 1.23
CA PHE A 96 7.25 5.72 2.29
C PHE A 96 7.56 7.10 1.72
N PHE A 97 7.05 8.14 2.38
CA PHE A 97 7.11 9.52 1.90
C PHE A 97 7.61 10.47 2.98
N LEU A 98 8.31 11.52 2.55
CA LEU A 98 8.48 12.75 3.33
C LEU A 98 7.43 13.76 2.84
N GLY A 99 6.48 14.11 3.69
CA GLY A 99 5.45 15.09 3.38
C GLY A 99 5.77 16.48 3.90
N PHE A 100 5.24 17.50 3.20
CA PHE A 100 5.35 18.90 3.58
C PHE A 100 3.97 19.51 3.80
N ASN A 101 3.82 20.44 4.74
CA ASN A 101 2.62 21.27 4.84
C ASN A 101 2.70 22.41 3.82
N VAL A 102 2.19 22.19 2.59
CA VAL A 102 2.35 23.14 1.48
C VAL A 102 1.49 24.40 1.62
N ARG A 103 0.65 24.47 2.67
CA ARG A 103 -0.23 25.60 2.97
C ARG A 103 0.54 26.78 3.58
N THR A 104 1.66 26.52 4.25
CA THR A 104 2.36 27.51 5.08
C THR A 104 3.82 27.69 4.69
N PHE A 105 4.37 28.88 4.96
CA PHE A 105 5.79 29.14 4.80
C PHE A 105 6.64 28.23 5.71
N PRO A 106 7.78 27.70 5.25
CA PRO A 106 8.41 27.95 3.94
C PRO A 106 7.99 26.98 2.83
N TRP A 107 7.23 25.94 3.18
CA TRP A 107 6.90 24.84 2.29
C TRP A 107 5.84 25.15 1.24
N ASN A 108 5.18 26.30 1.30
CA ASN A 108 4.38 26.81 0.18
C ASN A 108 5.24 27.18 -1.06
N SER A 109 6.57 27.30 -0.92
CA SER A 109 7.48 27.49 -2.04
C SER A 109 7.79 26.19 -2.80
N LEU A 110 7.40 26.14 -4.08
CA LEU A 110 7.68 24.99 -4.95
C LEU A 110 9.18 24.75 -5.15
N GLU A 111 9.96 25.80 -5.39
CA GLU A 111 11.41 25.66 -5.59
C GLU A 111 12.12 25.18 -4.33
N LEU A 112 11.63 25.52 -3.13
CA LEU A 112 12.15 24.95 -1.89
C LEU A 112 11.87 23.44 -1.81
N ARG A 113 10.64 22.98 -2.14
CA ARG A 113 10.29 21.54 -2.12
C ARG A 113 11.10 20.73 -3.15
N ARG A 114 11.30 21.26 -4.35
CA ARG A 114 12.17 20.65 -5.38
C ARG A 114 13.62 20.55 -4.94
N SER A 115 14.14 21.62 -4.34
CA SER A 115 15.51 21.64 -3.80
C SER A 115 15.67 20.70 -2.61
N ALA A 116 14.66 20.60 -1.75
CA ALA A 116 14.61 19.65 -0.66
C ALA A 116 14.68 18.20 -1.19
N TRP A 117 13.86 17.83 -2.18
CA TRP A 117 13.97 16.51 -2.84
C TRP A 117 15.39 16.29 -3.36
N GLN A 118 15.94 17.25 -4.10
CA GLN A 118 17.28 17.13 -4.70
C GLN A 118 18.40 17.01 -3.65
N ALA A 119 18.24 17.60 -2.46
CA ALA A 119 19.22 17.50 -1.38
C ALA A 119 19.21 16.13 -0.67
N LEU A 120 18.14 15.34 -0.77
CA LEU A 120 18.01 14.10 0.01
C LEU A 120 18.80 12.93 -0.60
N PRO A 121 19.66 12.24 0.17
CA PRO A 121 20.45 11.09 -0.30
C PRO A 121 19.62 9.79 -0.34
N ARG A 122 18.43 9.80 -0.95
CA ARG A 122 17.41 8.73 -0.85
C ARG A 122 17.97 7.35 -1.18
N GLU A 123 18.64 7.18 -2.33
CA GLU A 123 19.19 5.88 -2.71
C GLU A 123 20.22 5.34 -1.71
N ARG A 124 21.08 6.23 -1.17
CA ARG A 124 22.08 5.84 -0.18
C ARG A 124 21.42 5.47 1.14
N MET A 125 20.46 6.28 1.63
CA MET A 125 19.70 5.97 2.84
C MET A 125 19.01 4.61 2.75
N VAL A 126 18.35 4.33 1.62
CA VAL A 126 17.65 3.06 1.41
C VAL A 126 18.61 1.88 1.40
N ARG A 127 19.74 1.99 0.70
CA ARG A 127 20.76 0.93 0.70
C ARG A 127 21.35 0.67 2.08
N ASP A 128 21.72 1.73 2.79
CA ASP A 128 22.41 1.63 4.09
C ASP A 128 21.49 1.03 5.16
N LEU A 129 20.17 1.26 5.09
CA LEU A 129 19.22 0.85 6.12
C LEU A 129 18.50 -0.47 5.84
N PHE A 130 18.25 -0.80 4.57
CA PHE A 130 17.44 -1.97 4.20
C PHE A 130 18.24 -3.09 3.54
N ALA A 131 19.54 -2.91 3.29
CA ALA A 131 20.42 -3.95 2.74
C ALA A 131 19.89 -4.64 1.44
N GLY A 132 19.05 -3.93 0.66
CA GLY A 132 18.44 -4.45 -0.56
C GLY A 132 17.00 -4.95 -0.42
N TYR A 133 16.45 -5.03 0.80
CA TYR A 133 15.05 -5.42 1.05
C TYR A 133 14.03 -4.27 0.85
N ALA A 134 14.50 -3.13 0.34
CA ALA A 134 13.68 -2.02 -0.12
C ALA A 134 14.30 -1.41 -1.37
N GLU A 135 13.45 -0.88 -2.25
CA GLU A 135 13.85 -0.19 -3.46
C GLU A 135 13.52 1.32 -3.37
N PRO A 136 14.40 2.21 -3.85
CA PRO A 136 14.11 3.63 -3.93
C PRO A 136 12.86 3.88 -4.78
N LEU A 137 11.92 4.66 -4.24
CA LEU A 137 10.67 4.95 -4.93
C LEU A 137 10.87 6.20 -5.81
N SER A 138 10.53 6.08 -7.10
CA SER A 138 10.70 7.16 -8.07
C SER A 138 9.46 8.07 -8.21
N THR A 139 8.27 7.55 -7.87
CA THR A 139 6.96 8.18 -8.12
C THR A 139 5.99 7.90 -6.95
N PHE A 140 4.69 8.13 -7.15
CA PHE A 140 3.66 8.07 -6.10
C PHE A 140 2.99 6.71 -5.95
N LEU A 141 3.27 5.76 -6.86
CA LEU A 141 2.86 4.36 -6.78
C LEU A 141 4.10 3.45 -6.79
N PRO A 142 4.07 2.29 -6.12
CA PRO A 142 5.16 1.33 -6.13
C PRO A 142 5.27 0.60 -7.49
N PRO A 143 6.45 0.09 -7.88
CA PRO A 143 6.65 -0.60 -9.16
C PRO A 143 5.75 -1.82 -9.40
N VAL A 144 5.25 -2.47 -8.34
CA VAL A 144 4.28 -3.58 -8.44
C VAL A 144 2.92 -3.12 -8.97
N SER A 145 2.59 -1.83 -8.87
CA SER A 145 1.32 -1.32 -9.32
C SER A 145 1.20 -1.44 -10.84
N PRO A 146 0.07 -1.98 -11.36
CA PRO A 146 -0.21 -1.95 -12.80
C PRO A 146 -0.24 -0.53 -13.37
N TYR A 147 -0.38 0.50 -12.53
CA TYR A 147 -0.48 1.92 -12.91
C TYR A 147 0.79 2.72 -12.63
N PHE A 148 1.90 2.03 -12.32
CA PHE A 148 3.20 2.65 -12.10
C PHE A 148 3.66 3.48 -13.31
N GLU A 149 4.08 4.72 -13.07
CA GLU A 149 4.63 5.61 -14.10
C GLU A 149 6.11 5.92 -13.81
N PRO A 150 7.06 5.31 -14.53
CA PRO A 150 8.49 5.56 -14.34
C PRO A 150 8.97 6.89 -14.95
N ASP A 151 8.31 7.41 -15.98
CA ASP A 151 8.75 8.56 -16.77
C ASP A 151 8.27 9.88 -16.14
N VAL A 152 8.66 10.10 -14.88
CA VAL A 152 8.37 11.32 -14.12
C VAL A 152 9.58 12.24 -13.98
N THR A 153 9.34 13.50 -13.66
CA THR A 153 10.42 14.43 -13.29
C THR A 153 11.14 13.93 -12.04
N ALA A 154 12.42 13.58 -12.19
CA ALA A 154 13.26 13.14 -11.09
C ALA A 154 14.19 14.27 -10.62
N TYR A 155 14.50 14.26 -9.32
CA TYR A 155 15.50 15.12 -8.69
C TYR A 155 16.60 14.23 -8.10
N PRO A 156 17.63 13.86 -8.90
CA PRO A 156 18.75 13.06 -8.41
C PRO A 156 19.47 13.78 -7.27
N HIS A 157 20.01 13.02 -6.33
CA HIS A 157 20.69 13.59 -5.17
C HIS A 157 21.91 14.43 -5.60
N ASP A 158 21.81 15.75 -5.38
CA ASP A 158 22.87 16.73 -5.63
C ASP A 158 22.62 17.98 -4.78
N PRO A 159 23.19 18.04 -3.56
CA PRO A 159 23.02 19.18 -2.67
C PRO A 159 23.56 20.51 -3.22
N GLU A 160 24.60 20.47 -4.06
CA GLU A 160 25.17 21.70 -4.63
C GLU A 160 24.30 22.23 -5.77
N ALA A 161 23.75 21.35 -6.61
CA ALA A 161 22.73 21.75 -7.57
C ALA A 161 21.43 22.23 -6.90
N ALA A 162 21.06 21.65 -5.74
CA ALA A 162 19.94 22.13 -4.94
C ALA A 162 20.18 23.58 -4.43
N LYS A 163 21.37 23.87 -3.88
CA LYS A 163 21.76 25.24 -3.51
C LYS A 163 21.76 26.17 -4.72
N LYS A 164 22.27 25.73 -5.86
CA LYS A 164 22.24 26.53 -7.09
C LYS A 164 20.80 26.85 -7.53
N ARG A 165 19.89 25.88 -7.50
CA ARG A 165 18.46 26.08 -7.80
C ARG A 165 17.83 27.13 -6.88
N LEU A 166 18.11 27.05 -5.58
CA LEU A 166 17.65 28.04 -4.60
C LEU A 166 18.19 29.44 -4.93
N ALA A 167 19.50 29.56 -5.20
CA ALA A 167 20.12 30.83 -5.58
C ALA A 167 19.54 31.42 -6.88
N ASP A 168 19.36 30.59 -7.92
CA ASP A 168 18.76 30.99 -9.19
C ASP A 168 17.30 31.45 -9.00
N ALA A 169 16.59 30.88 -8.02
CA ALA A 169 15.23 31.27 -7.62
C ALA A 169 15.20 32.49 -6.67
N GLY A 170 16.34 33.14 -6.40
CA GLY A 170 16.45 34.35 -5.58
C GLY A 170 16.57 34.12 -4.08
N TRP A 171 16.71 32.87 -3.63
CA TRP A 171 17.01 32.59 -2.23
C TRP A 171 18.45 32.95 -1.91
N THR A 172 18.68 33.42 -0.68
CA THR A 172 20.02 33.77 -0.19
C THR A 172 20.27 33.12 1.16
N TRP A 173 21.53 33.11 1.60
CA TRP A 173 21.90 32.61 2.93
C TRP A 173 22.23 33.80 3.83
N GLY A 174 21.60 33.83 5.00
CA GLY A 174 21.92 34.79 6.04
C GLY A 174 23.33 34.56 6.61
N PRO A 175 23.83 35.48 7.46
CA PRO A 175 25.16 35.35 8.09
C PRO A 175 25.34 34.07 8.92
N ASP A 176 24.25 33.46 9.36
CA ASP A 176 24.22 32.21 10.12
C ASP A 176 24.00 30.97 9.24
N GLY A 177 24.04 31.12 7.92
CA GLY A 177 23.87 30.03 6.97
C GLY A 177 22.43 29.54 6.81
N ILE A 178 21.44 30.25 7.37
CA ILE A 178 20.02 29.92 7.19
C ILE A 178 19.47 30.63 5.95
N LEU A 179 18.65 29.91 5.19
CA LEU A 179 18.00 30.44 3.99
C LEU A 179 17.07 31.62 4.29
N VAL A 180 17.10 32.60 3.39
CA VAL A 180 16.24 33.76 3.34
C VAL A 180 15.56 33.77 1.97
N SER A 181 14.23 33.86 1.98
CA SER A 181 13.42 33.87 0.77
C SER A 181 13.67 35.13 -0.08
N PRO A 182 13.28 35.13 -1.37
CA PRO A 182 13.36 36.32 -2.22
C PRO A 182 12.65 37.55 -1.63
N GLU A 183 11.64 37.34 -0.80
CA GLU A 183 10.88 38.36 -0.08
C GLU A 183 11.54 38.81 1.24
N GLY A 184 12.77 38.35 1.52
CA GLY A 184 13.53 38.70 2.72
C GLY A 184 13.11 37.94 3.99
N LYS A 185 12.31 36.88 3.87
CA LYS A 185 11.87 36.09 5.03
C LYS A 185 12.83 34.96 5.31
N LYS A 186 13.46 34.98 6.48
CA LYS A 186 14.30 33.90 6.97
C LYS A 186 13.46 32.65 7.30
N ILE A 187 13.95 31.47 6.94
CA ILE A 187 13.27 30.20 7.27
C ILE A 187 13.30 29.99 8.80
N PRO A 188 12.14 29.78 9.46
CA PRO A 188 12.10 29.42 10.88
C PRO A 188 12.54 27.95 11.08
N PRO A 189 12.90 27.54 12.31
CA PRO A 189 13.12 26.12 12.62
C PRO A 189 11.97 25.24 12.13
N GLN A 190 12.32 24.11 11.51
CA GLN A 190 11.40 23.13 10.96
C GLN A 190 11.50 21.82 11.73
N LYS A 191 10.38 21.10 11.82
CA LYS A 191 10.34 19.77 12.44
C LYS A 191 9.79 18.73 11.48
N ILE A 192 10.43 17.57 11.45
CA ILE A 192 9.93 16.36 10.81
C ILE A 192 9.27 15.50 11.89
N LEU A 193 7.94 15.40 11.86
CA LEU A 193 7.23 14.48 12.74
C LEU A 193 7.59 13.04 12.37
N SER A 194 7.98 12.24 13.36
CA SER A 194 8.43 10.85 13.17
C SER A 194 8.01 9.98 14.34
N PRO A 195 7.79 8.66 14.16
CA PRO A 195 7.68 7.73 15.28
C PRO A 195 8.98 7.66 16.11
N THR A 196 8.86 7.21 17.36
CA THR A 196 10.01 6.94 18.22
C THR A 196 10.92 5.83 17.69
N ALA A 197 12.23 5.90 17.99
CA ALA A 197 13.16 4.84 17.63
C ALA A 197 12.85 3.48 18.31
N SER A 198 12.18 3.51 19.47
CA SER A 198 11.71 2.30 20.15
C SER A 198 10.58 1.58 19.41
N SER A 199 9.74 2.32 18.68
CA SER A 199 8.64 1.72 17.92
C SER A 199 9.00 1.46 16.45
N ALA A 200 9.80 2.33 15.83
CA ALA A 200 10.21 2.21 14.44
C ALA A 200 11.63 2.77 14.24
N PRO A 201 12.68 2.00 14.61
CA PRO A 201 14.07 2.47 14.61
C PRO A 201 14.52 2.95 13.24
N THR A 202 14.19 2.21 12.18
CA THR A 202 14.57 2.57 10.81
C THR A 202 13.90 3.87 10.35
N THR A 203 12.62 4.07 10.69
CA THR A 203 11.90 5.31 10.34
C THR A 203 12.46 6.53 11.08
N ALA A 204 12.77 6.38 12.37
CA ALA A 204 13.40 7.44 13.16
C ALA A 204 14.76 7.86 12.59
N GLU A 205 15.59 6.89 12.22
CA GLU A 205 16.90 7.11 11.59
C GLU A 205 16.78 7.81 10.23
N ILE A 206 15.78 7.45 9.40
CA ILE A 206 15.51 8.15 8.13
C ILE A 206 15.18 9.62 8.39
N ALA A 207 14.33 9.92 9.37
CA ALA A 207 13.95 11.30 9.68
C ALA A 207 15.15 12.14 10.11
N VAL A 208 16.06 11.59 10.92
CA VAL A 208 17.31 12.25 11.32
C VAL A 208 18.20 12.56 10.12
N ARG A 209 18.46 11.56 9.25
CA ARG A 209 19.29 11.76 8.04
C ARG A 209 18.69 12.76 7.06
N MET A 210 17.35 12.81 6.95
CA MET A 210 16.65 13.83 6.17
C MET A 210 16.84 15.22 6.77
N ALA A 211 16.71 15.36 8.09
CA ALA A 211 16.91 16.64 8.78
C ALA A 211 18.35 17.18 8.60
N GLU A 212 19.35 16.30 8.68
CA GLU A 212 20.76 16.64 8.41
C GLU A 212 20.98 17.09 6.96
N ALA A 213 20.42 16.36 5.99
CA ALA A 213 20.53 16.70 4.58
C ALA A 213 19.90 18.07 4.26
N LEU A 214 18.73 18.37 4.82
CA LEU A 214 18.06 19.65 4.63
C LEU A 214 18.78 20.80 5.36
N SER A 215 19.33 20.53 6.54
CA SER A 215 20.18 21.49 7.27
C SER A 215 21.44 21.86 6.48
N SER A 216 22.02 20.92 5.73
CA SER A 216 23.21 21.16 4.91
C SER A 216 23.01 22.16 3.76
N ILE A 217 21.75 22.43 3.37
CA ILE A 217 21.40 23.44 2.37
C ILE A 217 20.82 24.72 2.98
N GLY A 218 20.82 24.85 4.32
CA GLY A 218 20.40 26.05 5.04
C GLY A 218 18.95 26.06 5.52
N ILE A 219 18.28 24.90 5.55
CA ILE A 219 16.94 24.76 6.15
C ILE A 219 17.12 24.18 7.57
N PRO A 220 16.93 24.95 8.66
CA PRO A 220 17.15 24.47 10.02
C PRO A 220 16.10 23.42 10.41
N VAL A 221 16.42 22.13 10.27
CA VAL A 221 15.47 21.03 10.47
C VAL A 221 15.95 20.08 11.57
N GLU A 222 15.03 19.65 12.42
CA GLU A 222 15.22 18.56 13.38
C GLU A 222 14.12 17.50 13.27
N ALA A 223 14.42 16.26 13.66
CA ALA A 223 13.40 15.23 13.80
C ALA A 223 12.69 15.38 15.17
N GLU A 224 11.37 15.25 15.18
CA GLU A 224 10.54 15.29 16.40
C GLU A 224 9.88 13.92 16.61
N PRO A 225 10.58 12.98 17.30
CA PRO A 225 10.04 11.66 17.56
C PRO A 225 8.88 11.72 18.56
N MET A 226 7.79 11.02 18.26
CA MET A 226 6.60 10.93 19.12
C MET A 226 5.86 9.60 18.95
N ASP A 227 4.85 9.37 19.80
CA ASP A 227 3.92 8.26 19.62
C ASP A 227 3.13 8.39 18.30
N PHE A 228 2.87 7.27 17.64
CA PHE A 228 2.23 7.27 16.31
C PHE A 228 0.82 7.84 16.35
N SER A 229 0.02 7.54 17.38
CA SER A 229 -1.35 8.07 17.49
C SER A 229 -1.35 9.59 17.71
N THR A 230 -0.37 10.09 18.46
CA THR A 230 -0.15 11.53 18.64
C THR A 230 0.25 12.19 17.31
N MET A 231 1.14 11.54 16.55
CA MET A 231 1.53 12.02 15.22
C MET A 231 0.32 12.14 14.29
N ILE A 232 -0.51 11.10 14.19
CA ILE A 232 -1.73 11.13 13.36
C ILE A 232 -2.68 12.24 13.79
N SER A 233 -2.89 12.42 15.11
CA SER A 233 -3.72 13.52 15.60
C SER A 233 -3.19 14.90 15.16
N ARG A 234 -1.87 15.13 15.22
CA ARG A 234 -1.29 16.40 14.74
C ARG A 234 -1.44 16.59 13.23
N LEU A 235 -1.33 15.51 12.45
CA LEU A 235 -1.57 15.56 10.99
C LEU A 235 -3.03 15.91 10.68
N ASP A 236 -3.99 15.31 11.39
CA ASP A 236 -5.42 15.57 11.23
C ASP A 236 -5.79 17.02 11.57
N GLU A 237 -5.14 17.58 12.60
CA GLU A 237 -5.24 18.99 13.02
C GLU A 237 -4.43 19.95 12.14
N ARG A 238 -3.64 19.45 11.18
CA ARG A 238 -2.72 20.22 10.32
C ARG A 238 -1.62 20.95 11.09
N ASP A 239 -1.32 20.51 12.30
CA ASP A 239 -0.24 21.03 13.15
C ASP A 239 1.08 20.32 12.86
N PHE A 240 1.67 20.63 11.71
CA PHE A 240 2.98 20.11 11.32
C PHE A 240 3.62 21.00 10.25
N GLN A 241 4.95 20.90 10.13
CA GLN A 241 5.70 21.45 9.00
C GLN A 241 6.05 20.35 8.00
N MET A 242 6.56 19.25 8.50
CA MET A 242 6.94 18.07 7.73
C MET A 242 6.60 16.80 8.52
N TYR A 243 6.44 15.68 7.82
CA TYR A 243 6.26 14.38 8.45
C TYR A 243 6.86 13.27 7.59
N VAL A 244 7.23 12.16 8.22
CA VAL A 244 7.50 10.91 7.51
C VAL A 244 6.39 9.92 7.78
N LEU A 245 5.86 9.31 6.72
CA LEU A 245 4.77 8.33 6.85
C LEU A 245 4.86 7.29 5.74
N ALA A 246 4.48 6.07 6.11
CA ALA A 246 4.38 4.94 5.21
C ALA A 246 2.91 4.56 5.02
N TRP A 247 2.56 4.12 3.81
CA TRP A 247 1.24 3.66 3.46
C TRP A 247 1.31 2.28 2.82
N GLN A 248 0.42 1.40 3.27
CA GLN A 248 0.01 0.25 2.47
C GLN A 248 -1.05 0.74 1.46
N MET A 249 -0.75 0.56 0.19
CA MET A 249 -1.59 0.90 -0.94
C MET A 249 -2.30 -0.36 -1.47
N THR A 250 -3.17 -0.18 -2.45
CA THR A 250 -3.82 -1.29 -3.14
C THR A 250 -3.35 -1.37 -4.60
N ARG A 251 -3.78 -2.39 -5.33
CA ARG A 251 -3.54 -2.48 -6.78
C ARG A 251 -4.18 -1.33 -7.56
N ASP A 252 -5.27 -0.78 -7.03
CA ASP A 252 -5.94 0.37 -7.62
C ASP A 252 -5.17 1.65 -7.26
N PRO A 253 -5.06 2.63 -8.19
CA PRO A 253 -4.32 3.86 -7.98
C PRO A 253 -5.18 4.90 -7.21
N ASP A 254 -6.07 4.45 -6.33
CA ASP A 254 -7.03 5.29 -5.62
C ASP A 254 -6.36 6.26 -4.63
N SER A 255 -5.19 5.87 -4.09
CA SER A 255 -4.31 6.72 -3.29
C SER A 255 -3.94 8.03 -3.98
N LEU A 256 -3.83 8.05 -5.31
CA LEU A 256 -3.55 9.29 -6.06
C LEU A 256 -4.66 10.33 -5.86
N TYR A 257 -5.92 9.89 -5.84
CA TYR A 257 -7.06 10.77 -5.56
C TYR A 257 -7.15 11.11 -4.08
N ALA A 258 -7.13 10.09 -3.22
CA ALA A 258 -7.34 10.25 -1.79
C ALA A 258 -6.30 11.19 -1.16
N PHE A 259 -5.04 11.11 -1.58
CA PHE A 259 -3.93 11.84 -0.95
C PHE A 259 -3.69 13.21 -1.56
N TYR A 260 -4.20 13.50 -2.77
CA TYR A 260 -3.79 14.69 -3.50
C TYR A 260 -4.91 15.49 -4.18
N SER A 261 -6.17 15.06 -4.12
CA SER A 261 -7.27 15.93 -4.52
C SER A 261 -7.50 17.04 -3.48
N SER A 262 -7.73 18.27 -3.93
CA SER A 262 -8.09 19.39 -3.05
C SER A 262 -9.38 19.14 -2.28
N LYS A 263 -10.30 18.33 -2.82
CA LYS A 263 -11.54 17.90 -2.14
C LYS A 263 -11.27 17.09 -0.87
N MET A 264 -10.08 16.47 -0.77
CA MET A 264 -9.64 15.71 0.39
C MET A 264 -8.85 16.57 1.39
N ASP A 265 -8.63 17.86 1.13
CA ASP A 265 -8.04 18.81 2.09
C ASP A 265 -9.09 19.27 3.11
N ILE A 266 -9.60 18.32 3.90
CA ILE A 266 -10.50 18.52 5.04
C ILE A 266 -9.81 18.07 6.33
N ARG A 267 -10.35 18.43 7.50
CA ARG A 267 -9.82 17.97 8.80
C ARG A 267 -9.96 16.44 8.89
N GLY A 268 -8.87 15.74 9.20
CA GLY A 268 -8.82 14.26 9.15
C GLY A 268 -8.83 13.67 7.72
N GLY A 269 -8.70 14.49 6.68
CA GLY A 269 -8.62 14.04 5.29
C GLY A 269 -7.21 13.58 4.89
N TYR A 270 -7.12 12.69 3.91
CA TYR A 270 -5.83 12.10 3.50
C TYR A 270 -4.95 13.01 2.64
N ASN A 271 -5.45 14.15 2.14
CA ASN A 271 -4.59 15.21 1.59
C ASN A 271 -3.90 15.97 2.71
N MET A 272 -3.09 15.23 3.48
CA MET A 272 -2.28 15.74 4.56
C MET A 272 -1.41 16.90 4.06
N PRO A 273 -0.66 16.78 2.93
CA PRO A 273 0.19 17.88 2.47
C PRO A 273 -0.56 19.19 2.22
N GLY A 274 -1.82 19.13 1.79
CA GLY A 274 -2.65 20.29 1.48
C GLY A 274 -2.44 20.83 0.08
N ILE A 275 -2.09 19.98 -0.87
CA ILE A 275 -1.93 20.40 -2.25
C ILE A 275 -3.28 20.75 -2.84
N SER A 276 -3.34 21.88 -3.55
CA SER A 276 -4.51 22.34 -4.28
C SER A 276 -4.04 22.91 -5.61
N ASP A 277 -4.24 22.16 -6.68
CA ASP A 277 -3.89 22.55 -8.04
C ASP A 277 -5.03 22.16 -8.98
N PRO A 278 -5.66 23.12 -9.70
CA PRO A 278 -6.83 22.84 -10.53
C PRO A 278 -6.56 21.81 -11.63
N LYS A 279 -5.35 21.78 -12.19
CA LYS A 279 -4.99 20.84 -13.25
C LYS A 279 -4.83 19.43 -12.67
N LEU A 280 -4.19 19.31 -11.51
CA LEU A 280 -4.13 18.05 -10.78
C LEU A 280 -5.53 17.55 -10.44
N ASP A 281 -6.41 18.40 -9.91
CA ASP A 281 -7.78 18.01 -9.57
C ASP A 281 -8.57 17.50 -10.78
N GLU A 282 -8.45 18.17 -11.94
CA GLU A 282 -9.08 17.71 -13.19
C GLU A 282 -8.60 16.30 -13.58
N VAL A 283 -7.29 16.05 -13.49
CA VAL A 283 -6.69 14.74 -13.81
C VAL A 283 -7.13 13.68 -12.82
N LEU A 284 -7.16 14.00 -11.53
CA LEU A 284 -7.59 13.09 -10.47
C LEU A 284 -9.09 12.77 -10.58
N ASP A 285 -9.95 13.74 -10.92
CA ASP A 285 -11.36 13.49 -11.21
C ASP A 285 -11.52 12.59 -12.45
N ARG A 286 -10.75 12.81 -13.53
CA ARG A 286 -10.73 11.91 -14.70
C ARG A 286 -10.27 10.49 -14.34
N LEU A 287 -9.33 10.34 -13.41
CA LEU A 287 -8.94 9.04 -12.88
C LEU A 287 -10.10 8.41 -12.11
N ARG A 288 -10.69 9.14 -11.15
CA ARG A 288 -11.77 8.64 -10.25
C ARG A 288 -13.02 8.22 -11.01
N PHE A 289 -13.34 8.89 -12.11
CA PHE A 289 -14.53 8.66 -12.94
C PHE A 289 -14.19 8.17 -14.36
N ALA A 290 -13.04 7.54 -14.54
CA ALA A 290 -12.62 6.99 -15.83
C ALA A 290 -13.67 5.99 -16.35
N PRO A 291 -14.09 6.06 -17.62
CA PRO A 291 -15.10 5.16 -18.17
C PRO A 291 -14.59 3.73 -18.42
N ASP A 292 -13.28 3.59 -18.60
CA ASP A 292 -12.61 2.34 -18.95
C ASP A 292 -11.17 2.32 -18.41
N GLU A 293 -10.57 1.14 -18.43
CA GLU A 293 -9.20 0.93 -17.95
C GLU A 293 -8.15 1.77 -18.70
N PRO A 294 -8.17 1.88 -20.05
CA PRO A 294 -7.21 2.72 -20.77
C PRO A 294 -7.25 4.20 -20.34
N SER A 295 -8.46 4.74 -20.13
CA SER A 295 -8.65 6.11 -19.64
C SER A 295 -8.12 6.28 -18.21
N ALA A 296 -8.40 5.31 -17.33
CA ALA A 296 -7.86 5.27 -15.97
C ALA A 296 -6.32 5.25 -15.97
N ARG A 297 -5.73 4.38 -16.79
CA ARG A 297 -4.26 4.24 -16.92
C ARG A 297 -3.60 5.54 -17.37
N LYS A 298 -4.18 6.20 -18.38
CA LYS A 298 -3.70 7.50 -18.87
C LYS A 298 -3.78 8.58 -17.78
N ALA A 299 -4.89 8.68 -17.06
CA ALA A 299 -5.07 9.66 -16.00
C ALA A 299 -4.13 9.40 -14.81
N ALA A 300 -3.91 8.15 -14.41
CA ALA A 300 -2.98 7.78 -13.35
C ALA A 300 -1.51 8.15 -13.70
N SER A 301 -1.10 7.93 -14.95
CA SER A 301 0.20 8.36 -15.47
C SER A 301 0.35 9.88 -15.43
N GLU A 302 -0.64 10.62 -15.92
CA GLU A 302 -0.61 12.09 -15.94
C GLU A 302 -0.57 12.68 -14.51
N ALA A 303 -1.34 12.10 -13.58
CA ALA A 303 -1.34 12.52 -12.18
C ALA A 303 0.05 12.37 -11.54
N GLN A 304 0.71 11.22 -11.74
CA GLN A 304 2.06 10.98 -11.20
C GLN A 304 3.12 11.96 -11.76
N LYS A 305 3.02 12.33 -13.04
CA LYS A 305 3.89 13.35 -13.66
C LYS A 305 3.67 14.72 -13.03
N LEU A 306 2.41 15.16 -12.91
CA LEU A 306 2.07 16.44 -12.26
C LEU A 306 2.50 16.48 -10.80
N LEU A 307 2.26 15.42 -10.04
CA LEU A 307 2.68 15.32 -8.64
C LEU A 307 4.21 15.41 -8.50
N SER A 308 4.97 14.84 -9.44
CA SER A 308 6.44 14.94 -9.46
C SER A 308 6.91 16.36 -9.75
N ASP A 309 6.16 17.11 -10.55
CA ASP A 309 6.44 18.52 -10.81
C ASP A 309 6.05 19.42 -9.62
N LEU A 310 4.95 19.12 -8.93
CA LEU A 310 4.38 19.90 -7.82
C LEU A 310 5.03 19.61 -6.45
N VAL A 311 5.61 18.41 -6.31
CA VAL A 311 6.32 17.93 -5.12
C VAL A 311 5.54 18.18 -3.80
N PRO A 312 4.31 17.67 -3.64
CA PRO A 312 3.59 17.77 -2.37
C PRO A 312 4.23 16.89 -1.28
N VAL A 313 4.84 15.78 -1.71
CA VAL A 313 5.65 14.87 -0.90
C VAL A 313 6.86 14.42 -1.72
N VAL A 314 7.88 13.90 -1.05
CA VAL A 314 9.02 13.22 -1.68
C VAL A 314 8.87 11.71 -1.50
N PRO A 315 8.72 10.93 -2.58
CA PRO A 315 8.80 9.47 -2.51
C PRO A 315 10.20 9.02 -2.07
N VAL A 316 10.29 8.07 -1.14
CA VAL A 316 11.57 7.63 -0.56
C VAL A 316 11.87 6.19 -0.95
N TYR A 317 11.02 5.25 -0.53
CA TYR A 317 11.20 3.83 -0.80
C TYR A 317 9.88 3.06 -0.83
N SER A 318 9.91 1.94 -1.54
CA SER A 318 8.97 0.83 -1.38
C SER A 318 9.72 -0.36 -0.78
N ARG A 319 9.06 -1.17 0.04
CA ARG A 319 9.66 -2.38 0.62
C ARG A 319 9.10 -3.59 -0.08
N TYR A 320 9.92 -4.64 -0.17
CA TYR A 320 9.40 -5.95 -0.49
C TYR A 320 8.61 -6.50 0.70
N THR A 321 7.61 -7.32 0.41
CA THR A 321 6.97 -8.19 1.38
C THR A 321 7.79 -9.47 1.47
N ILE A 322 8.09 -9.92 2.68
CA ILE A 322 8.88 -11.11 2.93
C ILE A 322 8.13 -11.99 3.93
N SER A 323 8.00 -13.27 3.63
CA SER A 323 7.51 -14.24 4.59
C SER A 323 8.37 -15.50 4.62
N ALA A 324 8.33 -16.17 5.75
CA ALA A 324 9.03 -17.41 6.04
C ALA A 324 8.03 -18.50 6.36
N VAL A 325 8.15 -19.65 5.70
CA VAL A 325 7.31 -20.83 5.91
C VAL A 325 8.18 -22.03 6.27
N SER A 326 7.79 -22.78 7.28
CA SER A 326 8.43 -24.05 7.63
C SER A 326 8.30 -25.07 6.49
N LYS A 327 9.41 -25.71 6.10
CA LYS A 327 9.45 -26.79 5.08
C LYS A 327 8.68 -28.04 5.47
N GLN A 328 8.17 -28.11 6.70
CA GLN A 328 7.20 -29.12 7.10
C GLN A 328 5.85 -28.93 6.40
N TRP A 329 5.64 -27.84 5.67
CA TRP A 329 4.44 -27.57 4.89
C TRP A 329 4.75 -27.54 3.40
N LYS A 330 3.79 -28.03 2.61
CA LYS A 330 3.79 -27.92 1.15
C LYS A 330 2.47 -27.28 0.70
N GLY A 331 2.38 -26.91 -0.57
CA GLY A 331 1.18 -26.27 -1.13
C GLY A 331 1.21 -24.74 -1.04
N THR A 332 2.39 -24.14 -0.94
CA THR A 332 2.59 -22.69 -1.03
C THR A 332 2.40 -22.20 -2.48
N LEU A 333 1.63 -21.13 -2.66
CA LEU A 333 1.62 -20.34 -3.89
C LEU A 333 2.45 -19.09 -3.67
N VAL A 334 3.49 -18.90 -4.46
CA VAL A 334 4.40 -17.75 -4.38
C VAL A 334 4.60 -17.18 -5.78
N THR A 335 4.55 -15.87 -5.90
CA THR A 335 4.83 -15.14 -7.16
C THR A 335 5.70 -13.92 -6.86
N GLU A 336 6.10 -13.17 -7.89
CA GLU A 336 6.75 -11.87 -7.68
C GLU A 336 5.85 -10.81 -7.01
N ARG A 337 4.54 -11.10 -6.85
CA ARG A 337 3.52 -10.19 -6.32
C ARG A 337 2.87 -10.67 -5.02
N VAL A 338 2.98 -11.96 -4.69
CA VAL A 338 2.45 -12.52 -3.43
C VAL A 338 3.46 -13.43 -2.75
N THR A 339 3.64 -13.24 -1.46
CA THR A 339 4.42 -14.12 -0.57
C THR A 339 3.60 -15.33 -0.12
N ALA A 340 4.25 -16.31 0.49
CA ALA A 340 3.68 -17.64 0.78
C ALA A 340 2.55 -17.65 1.82
N ASP A 341 2.34 -16.57 2.56
CA ASP A 341 1.34 -16.36 3.61
C ASP A 341 -0.02 -15.85 3.09
N ASN A 342 -0.24 -15.93 1.77
CA ASN A 342 -1.50 -15.53 1.13
C ASN A 342 -2.61 -16.60 1.26
N THR A 343 -3.86 -16.18 1.02
CA THR A 343 -5.06 -17.04 1.13
C THR A 343 -4.99 -18.29 0.26
N TRP A 344 -4.44 -18.23 -0.96
CA TRP A 344 -4.33 -19.41 -1.83
C TRP A 344 -3.44 -20.49 -1.21
N SER A 345 -2.30 -20.08 -0.64
CA SER A 345 -1.46 -20.99 0.13
C SER A 345 -2.21 -21.56 1.33
N LEU A 346 -2.91 -20.72 2.11
CA LEU A 346 -3.65 -21.19 3.29
C LEU A 346 -4.75 -22.21 2.95
N LEU A 347 -5.36 -22.09 1.76
CA LEU A 347 -6.32 -23.07 1.25
C LEU A 347 -5.62 -24.39 0.85
N ALA A 348 -4.45 -24.32 0.21
CA ALA A 348 -3.78 -25.50 -0.35
C ALA A 348 -2.78 -26.21 0.58
N MET A 349 -2.40 -25.56 1.69
CA MET A 349 -1.35 -26.02 2.59
C MET A 349 -1.70 -27.30 3.32
N GLU A 350 -0.75 -28.23 3.37
CA GLU A 350 -0.83 -29.46 4.17
C GLU A 350 0.58 -29.87 4.64
N PRO A 351 0.70 -30.71 5.68
CA PRO A 351 1.99 -31.22 6.09
C PRO A 351 2.71 -31.95 4.94
N ALA A 352 3.98 -31.61 4.72
CA ALA A 352 4.84 -32.25 3.74
C ALA A 352 5.07 -33.74 4.06
N SER A 353 5.05 -34.09 5.34
CA SER A 353 5.10 -35.46 5.85
C SER A 353 4.38 -35.58 7.19
N GLY A 354 4.08 -36.81 7.61
CA GLY A 354 3.42 -37.07 8.89
C GLY A 354 1.92 -36.83 8.89
N PRO A 355 1.27 -36.91 10.07
CA PRO A 355 -0.17 -36.72 10.18
C PRO A 355 -0.58 -35.26 10.03
N MET A 356 -1.84 -35.04 9.63
CA MET A 356 -2.45 -33.71 9.63
C MET A 356 -2.38 -33.08 11.04
N ARG A 357 -1.99 -31.82 11.11
CA ARG A 357 -1.93 -31.03 12.34
C ARG A 357 -2.38 -29.60 12.08
N PRO A 358 -2.69 -28.82 13.13
CA PRO A 358 -2.98 -27.40 12.94
C PRO A 358 -1.81 -26.63 12.31
N LEU A 359 -2.16 -25.61 11.53
CA LEU A 359 -1.25 -24.63 10.97
C LEU A 359 -1.17 -23.43 11.91
N TYR A 360 0.05 -22.95 12.19
CA TYR A 360 0.28 -21.84 13.10
C TYR A 360 0.91 -20.64 12.35
N LEU A 361 0.16 -19.56 12.24
CA LEU A 361 0.59 -18.31 11.58
C LEU A 361 0.78 -17.22 12.64
N VAL A 362 1.93 -16.53 12.62
CA VAL A 362 2.21 -15.45 13.56
C VAL A 362 1.38 -14.21 13.25
N GLN A 363 0.90 -13.55 14.31
CA GLN A 363 0.34 -12.21 14.27
C GLN A 363 1.16 -11.27 15.16
N ALA A 364 1.59 -10.13 14.61
CA ALA A 364 2.46 -9.20 15.32
C ALA A 364 1.73 -8.34 16.36
N ASP A 365 0.40 -8.28 16.31
CA ASP A 365 -0.42 -7.59 17.31
C ASP A 365 -1.82 -8.20 17.42
N GLU A 366 -2.52 -7.91 18.51
CA GLU A 366 -3.90 -8.34 18.73
C GLU A 366 -4.87 -7.61 17.80
N PRO A 367 -5.87 -8.31 17.23
CA PRO A 367 -6.94 -7.64 16.51
C PRO A 367 -7.74 -6.75 17.48
N ARG A 368 -8.02 -5.52 17.05
CA ARG A 368 -8.82 -4.56 17.81
C ARG A 368 -10.31 -4.75 17.57
N SER A 369 -10.69 -5.25 16.38
CA SER A 369 -12.08 -5.47 16.00
C SER A 369 -12.19 -6.60 14.99
N LEU A 370 -13.13 -7.52 15.23
CA LEU A 370 -13.57 -8.52 14.24
C LEU A 370 -14.89 -8.12 13.58
N ASN A 371 -15.23 -6.84 13.61
CA ASN A 371 -16.36 -6.29 12.88
C ASN A 371 -15.84 -5.59 11.61
N PRO A 372 -16.22 -6.05 10.39
CA PRO A 372 -15.75 -5.46 9.15
C PRO A 372 -16.15 -3.98 8.99
N PHE A 373 -17.21 -3.52 9.66
CA PHE A 373 -17.68 -2.13 9.58
C PHE A 373 -16.86 -1.14 10.42
N THR A 374 -16.09 -1.62 11.42
CA THR A 374 -15.33 -0.74 12.32
C THR A 374 -13.82 -1.01 12.31
N SER A 375 -13.39 -2.10 11.65
CA SER A 375 -11.99 -2.48 11.52
C SER A 375 -11.15 -1.42 10.80
N SER A 376 -9.99 -1.12 11.36
CA SER A 376 -9.06 -0.10 10.86
C SER A 376 -7.60 -0.55 10.76
N SER A 377 -7.23 -1.71 11.32
CA SER A 377 -5.85 -2.20 11.32
C SER A 377 -5.62 -3.34 10.31
N ALA A 378 -4.39 -3.47 9.82
CA ALA A 378 -4.03 -4.59 8.93
C ALA A 378 -4.19 -5.96 9.63
N TYR A 379 -3.98 -6.01 10.94
CA TYR A 379 -4.12 -7.22 11.75
C TYR A 379 -5.57 -7.71 11.82
N ASP A 380 -6.54 -6.79 11.95
CA ASP A 380 -7.96 -7.12 11.87
C ASP A 380 -8.28 -7.74 10.49
N TRP A 381 -7.77 -7.14 9.42
CA TRP A 381 -8.06 -7.56 8.04
C TRP A 381 -7.45 -8.91 7.66
N GLN A 382 -6.32 -9.28 8.26
CA GLN A 382 -5.75 -10.63 8.10
C GLN A 382 -6.72 -11.72 8.60
N ILE A 383 -7.50 -11.42 9.64
CA ILE A 383 -8.51 -12.34 10.19
C ILE A 383 -9.82 -12.24 9.41
N LEU A 384 -10.29 -11.01 9.19
CA LEU A 384 -11.58 -10.76 8.52
C LEU A 384 -11.61 -11.33 7.10
N GLY A 385 -10.49 -11.26 6.36
CA GLY A 385 -10.36 -11.86 5.03
C GLY A 385 -10.37 -13.39 5.01
N LEU A 386 -10.30 -14.05 6.17
CA LEU A 386 -10.47 -15.50 6.33
C LEU A 386 -11.90 -15.87 6.77
N ILE A 387 -12.69 -14.90 7.25
CA ILE A 387 -14.05 -15.10 7.75
C ILE A 387 -15.10 -14.68 6.71
N TYR A 388 -14.84 -13.59 5.98
CA TYR A 388 -15.76 -12.97 5.04
C TYR A 388 -15.20 -13.01 3.62
N ASP A 389 -15.98 -13.58 2.71
CA ASP A 389 -15.68 -13.60 1.29
C ASP A 389 -16.19 -12.35 0.56
N SER A 390 -15.46 -11.90 -0.47
CA SER A 390 -15.87 -10.84 -1.39
C SER A 390 -16.58 -11.39 -2.63
N LEU A 391 -17.27 -10.53 -3.38
CA LEU A 391 -17.90 -10.92 -4.66
C LEU A 391 -16.87 -11.40 -5.70
N ILE A 392 -15.70 -10.77 -5.71
CA ILE A 392 -14.61 -11.01 -6.64
C ILE A 392 -13.31 -11.25 -5.89
N ALA A 393 -12.34 -11.91 -6.53
CA ALA A 393 -11.00 -12.12 -6.00
C ALA A 393 -9.94 -11.54 -6.95
N VAL A 394 -8.68 -11.58 -6.52
CA VAL A 394 -7.54 -11.05 -7.29
C VAL A 394 -6.63 -12.21 -7.72
N HIS A 395 -6.30 -12.24 -9.00
CA HIS A 395 -5.39 -13.21 -9.57
C HIS A 395 -3.97 -13.01 -9.00
N PRO A 396 -3.32 -14.03 -8.41
CA PRO A 396 -2.05 -13.85 -7.69
C PRO A 396 -0.84 -13.60 -8.60
N TYR A 397 -0.97 -13.86 -9.91
CA TYR A 397 0.08 -13.60 -10.89
C TYR A 397 -0.10 -12.27 -11.63
N THR A 398 -1.33 -12.00 -12.09
CA THR A 398 -1.62 -10.87 -13.00
C THR A 398 -2.24 -9.67 -12.29
N LEU A 399 -2.71 -9.84 -11.05
CA LEU A 399 -3.53 -8.87 -10.30
C LEU A 399 -4.86 -8.52 -10.96
N GLU A 400 -5.29 -9.26 -11.97
CA GLU A 400 -6.58 -9.08 -12.60
C GLU A 400 -7.71 -9.55 -11.69
N THR A 401 -8.90 -8.99 -11.91
CA THR A 401 -10.10 -9.39 -11.18
C THR A 401 -10.60 -10.73 -11.69
N ILE A 402 -10.86 -11.68 -10.79
CA ILE A 402 -11.37 -13.02 -11.12
C ILE A 402 -12.64 -13.34 -10.31
N PRO A 403 -13.49 -14.27 -10.79
CA PRO A 403 -14.65 -14.75 -10.04
C PRO A 403 -14.31 -15.25 -8.62
N TRP A 404 -15.21 -14.96 -7.67
CA TRP A 404 -15.20 -15.51 -6.32
C TRP A 404 -16.63 -15.87 -5.92
N LEU A 405 -17.27 -15.22 -4.92
CA LEU A 405 -18.70 -15.47 -4.63
C LEU A 405 -19.61 -15.20 -5.84
N ALA A 406 -19.29 -14.17 -6.63
CA ALA A 406 -19.87 -14.00 -7.96
C ALA A 406 -19.11 -14.88 -8.96
N ARG A 407 -19.84 -15.80 -9.61
CA ARG A 407 -19.30 -16.66 -10.68
C ARG A 407 -19.04 -15.88 -11.97
N GLU A 408 -19.80 -14.82 -12.20
CA GLU A 408 -19.62 -13.89 -13.30
C GLU A 408 -20.30 -12.55 -12.99
N TRP A 409 -19.96 -11.52 -13.76
CA TRP A 409 -20.61 -10.22 -13.71
C TRP A 409 -20.69 -9.55 -15.08
N ASP A 410 -21.65 -8.66 -15.24
CA ASP A 410 -21.79 -7.77 -16.40
C ASP A 410 -21.70 -6.30 -15.94
N ILE A 411 -21.03 -5.48 -16.74
CA ILE A 411 -20.92 -4.04 -16.52
C ILE A 411 -21.44 -3.34 -17.76
N ARG A 412 -22.45 -2.49 -17.59
CA ARG A 412 -22.97 -1.67 -18.68
C ARG A 412 -23.11 -0.21 -18.28
N THR A 413 -22.99 0.67 -19.27
CA THR A 413 -23.35 2.07 -19.13
C THR A 413 -24.73 2.30 -19.76
N GLU A 414 -25.62 2.94 -19.01
CA GLU A 414 -26.95 3.33 -19.50
C GLU A 414 -27.24 4.81 -19.22
N LYS A 415 -28.31 5.34 -19.82
CA LYS A 415 -28.77 6.70 -19.55
C LYS A 415 -29.48 6.74 -18.20
N GLY A 416 -28.94 7.48 -17.25
CA GLY A 416 -29.58 7.82 -15.98
C GLY A 416 -30.25 9.19 -16.01
N PRO A 417 -30.94 9.57 -14.92
CA PRO A 417 -31.63 10.86 -14.80
C PRO A 417 -30.68 12.06 -14.85
N ASP A 418 -29.48 11.92 -14.26
CA ASP A 418 -28.48 13.00 -14.13
C ASP A 418 -27.30 12.86 -15.11
N GLY A 419 -27.39 11.91 -16.05
CA GLY A 419 -26.33 11.59 -17.00
C GLY A 419 -26.08 10.09 -17.14
N PRO A 420 -25.03 9.68 -17.88
CA PRO A 420 -24.64 8.28 -17.98
C PRO A 420 -24.31 7.67 -16.62
N ARG A 421 -24.70 6.41 -16.41
CA ARG A 421 -24.48 5.67 -15.17
C ARG A 421 -24.04 4.23 -15.40
N THR A 422 -23.28 3.67 -14.47
CA THR A 422 -22.87 2.25 -14.49
C THR A 422 -23.91 1.37 -13.79
N VAL A 423 -24.25 0.23 -14.41
CA VAL A 423 -25.02 -0.86 -13.80
C VAL A 423 -24.15 -2.11 -13.75
N LEU A 424 -24.03 -2.69 -12.56
CA LEU A 424 -23.27 -3.90 -12.28
C LEU A 424 -24.27 -5.02 -12.00
N THR A 425 -24.19 -6.11 -12.75
CA THR A 425 -25.01 -7.31 -12.51
C THR A 425 -24.10 -8.46 -12.12
N PHE A 426 -24.16 -8.89 -10.86
CA PHE A 426 -23.43 -10.05 -10.35
C PHE A 426 -24.33 -11.27 -10.31
N ARG A 427 -23.80 -12.42 -10.75
CA ARG A 427 -24.45 -13.72 -10.57
C ARG A 427 -23.65 -14.53 -9.57
N LEU A 428 -24.27 -14.86 -8.45
CA LEU A 428 -23.66 -15.56 -7.33
C LEU A 428 -23.57 -17.07 -7.60
N ARG A 429 -22.63 -17.72 -6.92
CA ARG A 429 -22.53 -19.18 -6.88
C ARG A 429 -23.71 -19.78 -6.14
N GLU A 430 -24.14 -20.94 -6.62
CA GLU A 430 -25.18 -21.73 -5.95
C GLU A 430 -24.56 -22.60 -4.84
N GLY A 431 -25.38 -22.95 -3.83
CA GLY A 431 -24.97 -23.86 -2.76
C GLY A 431 -24.04 -23.25 -1.69
N VAL A 432 -23.78 -21.93 -1.75
CA VAL A 432 -23.04 -21.23 -0.69
C VAL A 432 -23.93 -21.08 0.54
N THR A 433 -23.36 -21.32 1.72
CA THR A 433 -24.07 -21.19 3.00
C THR A 433 -23.26 -20.36 3.99
N TRP A 434 -23.96 -19.67 4.87
CA TRP A 434 -23.37 -19.11 6.08
C TRP A 434 -22.96 -20.22 7.04
N HIS A 435 -22.13 -19.89 8.03
CA HIS A 435 -21.65 -20.82 9.05
C HIS A 435 -22.78 -21.46 9.90
N ASP A 436 -23.97 -20.86 9.92
CA ASP A 436 -25.18 -21.41 10.58
C ASP A 436 -26.00 -22.34 9.67
N GLY A 437 -25.53 -22.59 8.45
CA GLY A 437 -26.17 -23.44 7.44
C GLY A 437 -27.23 -22.74 6.61
N LYS A 438 -27.54 -21.45 6.85
CA LYS A 438 -28.48 -20.73 5.99
C LYS A 438 -27.87 -20.49 4.61
N PRO A 439 -28.64 -20.66 3.53
CA PRO A 439 -28.18 -20.29 2.19
C PRO A 439 -27.80 -18.81 2.13
N LEU A 440 -26.66 -18.52 1.51
CA LEU A 440 -26.28 -17.15 1.15
C LEU A 440 -27.02 -16.77 -0.13
N THR A 441 -27.62 -15.58 -0.14
CA THR A 441 -28.38 -15.05 -1.29
C THR A 441 -27.94 -13.64 -1.66
N ALA A 442 -28.34 -13.18 -2.84
CA ALA A 442 -28.14 -11.80 -3.30
C ALA A 442 -28.72 -10.76 -2.33
N ARG A 443 -29.74 -11.13 -1.54
CA ARG A 443 -30.33 -10.27 -0.50
C ARG A 443 -29.37 -10.00 0.66
N ASP A 444 -28.48 -10.94 0.99
CA ASP A 444 -27.48 -10.75 2.04
C ASP A 444 -26.40 -9.76 1.60
N ALA A 445 -25.99 -9.82 0.33
CA ALA A 445 -25.10 -8.84 -0.27
C ALA A 445 -25.76 -7.45 -0.32
N ALA A 446 -27.02 -7.38 -0.79
CA ALA A 446 -27.79 -6.13 -0.81
C ALA A 446 -27.92 -5.50 0.59
N PHE A 447 -28.27 -6.30 1.59
CA PHE A 447 -28.37 -5.88 2.99
C PHE A 447 -27.07 -5.26 3.51
N THR A 448 -25.91 -5.80 3.12
CA THR A 448 -24.61 -5.27 3.52
C THR A 448 -24.42 -3.83 3.02
N TYR A 449 -24.67 -3.56 1.73
CA TYR A 449 -24.59 -2.21 1.19
C TYR A 449 -25.61 -1.25 1.81
N GLU A 450 -26.83 -1.73 2.05
CA GLU A 450 -27.89 -0.93 2.68
C GLU A 450 -27.51 -0.52 4.10
N ILE A 451 -26.92 -1.43 4.89
CA ILE A 451 -26.41 -1.10 6.22
C ILE A 451 -25.29 -0.06 6.14
N LEU A 452 -24.32 -0.26 5.25
CA LEU A 452 -23.20 0.67 5.09
C LEU A 452 -23.70 2.07 4.74
N LYS A 453 -24.66 2.16 3.82
CA LYS A 453 -25.27 3.41 3.36
C LYS A 453 -26.13 4.06 4.45
N LYS A 454 -27.00 3.29 5.12
CA LYS A 454 -27.90 3.78 6.16
C LYS A 454 -27.15 4.35 7.37
N ASN A 455 -26.03 3.74 7.73
CA ASN A 455 -25.24 4.13 8.90
C ASN A 455 -24.07 5.06 8.56
N SER A 456 -23.90 5.45 7.29
CA SER A 456 -22.79 6.30 6.83
C SER A 456 -21.43 5.80 7.35
N VAL A 457 -21.17 4.49 7.26
CA VAL A 457 -19.97 3.88 7.84
C VAL A 457 -18.73 4.54 7.24
N PRO A 458 -17.89 5.26 8.01
CA PRO A 458 -16.89 6.18 7.46
C PRO A 458 -15.93 5.54 6.46
N ARG A 459 -15.47 4.31 6.74
CA ARG A 459 -14.54 3.57 5.88
C ARG A 459 -15.10 3.24 4.49
N TYR A 460 -16.42 3.02 4.40
CA TYR A 460 -17.08 2.59 3.17
C TYR A 460 -17.99 3.66 2.58
N PHE A 461 -18.06 4.83 3.21
CA PHE A 461 -18.97 5.90 2.84
C PHE A 461 -18.83 6.24 1.35
N ASP A 462 -17.60 6.42 0.88
CA ASP A 462 -17.31 6.75 -0.53
C ASP A 462 -17.70 5.63 -1.51
N ASN A 463 -17.70 4.37 -1.07
CA ASN A 463 -18.07 3.22 -1.89
C ASN A 463 -19.58 3.18 -2.11
N VAL A 464 -20.36 3.41 -1.05
CA VAL A 464 -21.82 3.26 -1.08
C VAL A 464 -22.58 4.56 -1.38
N ASN A 465 -21.96 5.72 -1.20
CA ASN A 465 -22.60 7.02 -1.46
C ASN A 465 -22.99 7.21 -2.94
N ASN A 466 -22.25 6.56 -3.85
CA ASN A 466 -22.52 6.56 -5.28
C ASN A 466 -23.51 5.50 -5.73
N ILE A 467 -24.02 4.65 -4.84
CA ILE A 467 -25.07 3.68 -5.19
C ILE A 467 -26.41 4.41 -5.29
N GLU A 468 -27.04 4.32 -6.45
CA GLU A 468 -28.39 4.82 -6.74
C GLU A 468 -29.45 3.82 -6.26
N SER A 469 -29.41 2.58 -6.77
CA SER A 469 -30.32 1.49 -6.41
C SER A 469 -29.60 0.15 -6.28
N ILE A 470 -30.19 -0.76 -5.50
CA ILE A 470 -29.78 -2.15 -5.38
C ILE A 470 -31.03 -3.00 -5.58
N GLU A 471 -30.94 -4.01 -6.43
CA GLU A 471 -32.04 -4.91 -6.74
C GLU A 471 -31.55 -6.37 -6.68
N THR A 472 -32.44 -7.26 -6.25
CA THR A 472 -32.18 -8.70 -6.24
C THR A 472 -33.32 -9.42 -6.97
N PRO A 473 -33.29 -9.49 -8.32
CA PRO A 473 -34.38 -10.09 -9.11
C PRO A 473 -34.71 -11.53 -8.71
N ASP A 474 -33.70 -12.25 -8.23
CA ASP A 474 -33.79 -13.60 -7.69
C ASP A 474 -32.74 -13.78 -6.58
N ASP A 475 -32.66 -14.98 -6.00
CA ASP A 475 -31.77 -15.29 -4.88
C ASP A 475 -30.28 -15.31 -5.25
N SER A 476 -29.95 -15.35 -6.55
CA SER A 476 -28.60 -15.47 -7.08
C SER A 476 -28.12 -14.25 -7.87
N THR A 477 -29.00 -13.29 -8.17
CA THR A 477 -28.68 -12.12 -8.97
C THR A 477 -28.70 -10.86 -8.14
N LEU A 478 -27.58 -10.14 -8.08
CA LEU A 478 -27.45 -8.82 -7.47
C LEU A 478 -27.23 -7.78 -8.57
N VAL A 479 -28.07 -6.76 -8.62
CA VAL A 479 -27.93 -5.62 -9.54
C VAL A 479 -27.65 -4.37 -8.71
N VAL A 480 -26.53 -3.70 -8.98
CA VAL A 480 -26.15 -2.43 -8.35
C VAL A 480 -26.08 -1.34 -9.40
N THR A 481 -26.92 -0.33 -9.26
CA THR A 481 -26.93 0.85 -10.12
C THR A 481 -26.18 1.98 -9.43
N MET A 482 -25.15 2.51 -10.08
CA MET A 482 -24.35 3.63 -9.60
C MET A 482 -24.92 4.95 -10.13
N LYS A 483 -24.63 6.08 -9.48
CA LYS A 483 -25.07 7.42 -9.92
C LYS A 483 -24.26 7.97 -11.10
N ASN A 484 -23.07 7.42 -11.35
CA ASN A 484 -22.12 7.91 -12.34
C ASN A 484 -21.37 6.75 -13.01
N VAL A 485 -20.60 7.08 -14.05
CA VAL A 485 -19.71 6.14 -14.72
C VAL A 485 -18.36 6.11 -14.03
N SER A 486 -17.86 4.90 -13.74
CA SER A 486 -16.49 4.66 -13.33
C SER A 486 -16.11 3.19 -13.55
N PHE A 487 -14.93 2.97 -14.14
CA PHE A 487 -14.27 1.68 -14.25
C PHE A 487 -14.05 1.05 -12.87
N TRP A 488 -13.78 1.87 -11.86
CA TRP A 488 -13.48 1.44 -10.49
C TRP A 488 -14.70 0.94 -9.72
N HIS A 489 -15.91 1.12 -10.25
CA HIS A 489 -17.12 0.68 -9.54
C HIS A 489 -17.06 -0.80 -9.23
N LEU A 490 -16.61 -1.66 -10.17
CA LEU A 490 -16.47 -3.10 -9.94
C LEU A 490 -15.62 -3.43 -8.70
N HIS A 491 -14.57 -2.65 -8.41
CA HIS A 491 -13.65 -2.92 -7.30
C HIS A 491 -14.14 -2.34 -5.96
N ARG A 492 -15.20 -1.53 -5.98
CA ARG A 492 -15.74 -0.82 -4.81
C ARG A 492 -17.11 -1.31 -4.34
N VAL A 493 -17.79 -2.10 -5.16
CA VAL A 493 -18.93 -2.93 -4.74
C VAL A 493 -18.41 -4.19 -4.09
#